data_AF-A0A966VWB9-F1
#
_entry.id   AF-A0A966VWB9-F1
#
_cell.length_a   1.000
_cell.length_b   1.000
_cell.length_c   1.000
_cell.angle_alpha   90.00
_cell.angle_beta   90.00
_cell.angle_gamma   90.00
#
_symmetry.space_group_name_H-M   'P 1'
#
loop_
_entity.id
_entity.type
_entity.pdbx_description
1 polymer ?
#
loop_
_entity_poly.entity_id
_entity_poly.type
_entity_poly.pdbx_seq_one_letter_code
_entity_poly.pdbx_strand_id
1 'polypeptide(L)'
;MKKLVAAIFTLSGLILLPGSVDIATSAEGLKAVERAYMAAPPAPAKQTLDEAAAKSVGCNDCHTKTDQPTMHANPGVVLGCTDCHGGSASVRWIGADDQDTQRSDQKYAETRDAAHVLPKYPSAWHYPSSANPERTYALLNKEANEFIRFVNPGDYRVAEAACGACHSRTVHDAERSLMATATMFWGGAAYNNGLLPFKNYILGESYTKDGVAAILEGAKTTAEERDKHELVERVYPLPRWENLPPADIFRAFERGGRNITNLFPETGIPNSLGQIQRLEEPGRPDFKQSNRGPGTGGRIAVPVLNIHKTRLNDPLMWFMGTNDNPGDFRSSGCTSCHVVYANDRDPRHAGPYAKFGHDGRTQTVDPTISKDDSGHPLTHSFTRSIPTSQCMICHMHQPNMFINSFLGYTMWDYESDAPSMWPEEQQFPTPERIR
;
A
#
# COMPACT_ATOMS: atom_id res chain seq x y z
N MET A 1 53.30 -36.97 -50.32
CA MET A 1 52.61 -37.99 -51.14
C MET A 1 51.34 -38.42 -50.42
N LYS A 2 50.18 -38.34 -51.10
CA LYS A 2 48.87 -39.00 -50.82
C LYS A 2 48.23 -38.76 -49.43
N LYS A 3 47.20 -37.90 -49.34
CA LYS A 3 45.74 -38.22 -49.35
C LYS A 3 45.30 -39.15 -48.20
N LEU A 4 44.44 -38.69 -47.28
CA LEU A 4 42.99 -38.98 -47.25
C LEU A 4 42.29 -38.31 -46.05
N VAL A 5 41.04 -37.93 -46.29
CA VAL A 5 40.03 -37.39 -45.36
C VAL A 5 39.38 -38.53 -44.58
N ALA A 6 39.11 -38.35 -43.29
CA ALA A 6 37.96 -38.96 -42.60
C ALA A 6 37.70 -38.25 -41.26
N ALA A 7 36.45 -37.84 -41.07
CA ALA A 7 35.92 -37.14 -39.91
C ALA A 7 35.83 -38.05 -38.66
N ILE A 8 36.13 -37.48 -37.49
CA ILE A 8 35.65 -37.98 -36.21
C ILE A 8 35.03 -36.78 -35.49
N PHE A 9 33.71 -36.82 -35.36
CA PHE A 9 32.91 -35.96 -34.49
C PHE A 9 33.32 -36.21 -33.04
N THR A 10 33.99 -35.24 -32.40
CA THR A 10 34.09 -35.20 -30.94
C THR A 10 32.88 -34.47 -30.38
N LEU A 11 31.97 -35.25 -29.80
CA LEU A 11 30.80 -34.81 -29.07
C LEU A 11 31.25 -34.20 -27.73
N SER A 12 31.61 -32.92 -27.73
CA SER A 12 31.76 -32.15 -26.48
C SER A 12 30.37 -31.76 -25.99
N GLY A 13 29.82 -32.58 -25.10
CA GLY A 13 28.58 -32.28 -24.38
C GLY A 13 28.78 -31.09 -23.46
N LEU A 14 28.40 -29.90 -23.93
CA LEU A 14 28.12 -28.76 -23.07
C LEU A 14 26.72 -28.98 -22.49
N ILE A 15 26.64 -29.39 -21.23
CA ILE A 15 25.40 -29.45 -20.47
C ILE A 15 24.94 -28.00 -20.27
N LEU A 16 24.07 -27.54 -21.17
CA LEU A 16 23.21 -26.39 -20.96
C LEU A 16 22.22 -26.77 -19.87
N LEU A 17 22.54 -26.42 -18.63
CA LEU A 17 21.54 -26.26 -17.57
C LEU A 17 20.46 -25.33 -18.13
N PRO A 18 19.18 -25.74 -18.21
CA PRO A 18 18.13 -24.79 -18.51
C PRO A 18 18.07 -23.85 -17.31
N GLY A 19 18.69 -22.68 -17.46
CA GLY A 19 18.44 -21.55 -16.60
C GLY A 19 16.94 -21.35 -16.57
N SER A 20 16.39 -21.30 -15.36
CA SER A 20 15.00 -20.99 -15.07
C SER A 20 14.61 -19.78 -15.91
N VAL A 21 13.92 -20.04 -17.01
CA VAL A 21 13.16 -18.99 -17.68
C VAL A 21 12.04 -18.72 -16.70
N ASP A 22 12.24 -17.71 -15.86
CA ASP A 22 11.15 -17.01 -15.21
C ASP A 22 10.28 -16.46 -16.34
N ILE A 23 9.32 -17.29 -16.75
CA ILE A 23 8.21 -16.86 -17.57
C ILE A 23 7.53 -15.81 -16.69
N ALA A 24 7.81 -14.55 -17.00
CA ALA A 24 7.06 -13.42 -16.50
C ALA A 24 5.59 -13.69 -16.81
N THR A 25 4.85 -14.18 -15.81
CA THR A 25 3.42 -14.41 -15.86
C THR A 25 2.69 -13.07 -15.76
N SER A 26 2.80 -12.25 -16.82
CA SER A 26 1.87 -11.14 -17.00
C SER A 26 0.78 -11.58 -17.98
N ALA A 27 -0.48 -11.54 -17.49
CA ALA A 27 -1.75 -11.53 -18.23
C ALA A 27 -2.69 -12.77 -18.15
N GLU A 28 -2.57 -13.68 -17.17
CA GLU A 28 -3.81 -14.31 -16.67
C GLU A 28 -4.43 -13.37 -15.62
N GLY A 29 -5.62 -12.85 -15.92
CA GLY A 29 -6.37 -12.05 -14.94
C GLY A 29 -6.66 -12.85 -13.67
N LEU A 30 -6.72 -12.18 -12.52
CA LEU A 30 -7.08 -12.80 -11.24
C LEU A 30 -8.38 -13.60 -11.39
N LYS A 31 -8.34 -14.91 -11.09
CA LYS A 31 -9.49 -15.81 -11.17
C LYS A 31 -10.34 -15.66 -9.90
N ALA A 32 -11.52 -15.06 -10.05
CA ALA A 32 -12.50 -14.97 -8.97
C ALA A 32 -13.15 -16.34 -8.71
N VAL A 33 -13.34 -16.67 -7.44
CA VAL A 33 -14.17 -17.78 -6.99
C VAL A 33 -15.53 -17.22 -6.56
N GLU A 34 -16.61 -17.77 -7.11
CA GLU A 34 -17.96 -17.40 -6.69
C GLU A 34 -18.22 -17.90 -5.27
N ARG A 35 -18.72 -17.01 -4.40
CA ARG A 35 -18.95 -17.30 -2.99
C ARG A 35 -20.23 -16.62 -2.52
N ALA A 36 -20.97 -17.30 -1.65
CA ALA A 36 -22.05 -16.71 -0.88
C ALA A 36 -21.48 -16.27 0.47
N TYR A 37 -21.50 -14.96 0.73
CA TYR A 37 -21.02 -14.39 1.98
C TYR A 37 -22.18 -14.19 2.96
N MET A 38 -21.92 -14.48 4.23
CA MET A 38 -22.83 -14.16 5.31
C MET A 38 -22.38 -12.84 5.94
N ALA A 39 -23.22 -11.81 5.81
CA ALA A 39 -22.96 -10.52 6.42
C ALA A 39 -23.05 -10.63 7.96
N ALA A 40 -21.97 -10.24 8.65
CA ALA A 40 -21.97 -10.11 10.09
C ALA A 40 -22.69 -8.81 10.51
N PRO A 41 -23.47 -8.83 11.62
CA PRO A 41 -24.07 -7.61 12.15
C PRO A 41 -23.00 -6.59 12.55
N PRO A 42 -23.33 -5.29 12.65
CA PRO A 42 -22.42 -4.31 13.23
C PRO A 42 -22.01 -4.70 14.66
N ALA A 43 -20.76 -4.40 15.02
CA ALA A 43 -20.26 -4.64 16.37
C ALA A 43 -21.13 -3.88 17.40
N PRO A 44 -21.55 -4.52 18.49
CA PRO A 44 -22.39 -3.86 19.49
C PRO A 44 -21.57 -2.87 20.32
N ALA A 45 -22.18 -1.75 20.71
CA ALA A 45 -21.54 -0.81 21.64
C ALA A 45 -21.35 -1.40 23.04
N LYS A 46 -22.23 -2.34 23.43
CA LYS A 46 -22.25 -3.00 24.74
C LYS A 46 -22.84 -4.40 24.60
N GLN A 47 -22.27 -5.34 25.34
CA GLN A 47 -22.80 -6.68 25.53
C GLN A 47 -22.18 -7.29 26.80
N THR A 48 -22.70 -8.43 27.22
CA THR A 48 -22.18 -9.21 28.34
C THR A 48 -20.94 -10.03 27.94
N LEU A 49 -20.18 -10.48 28.94
CA LEU A 49 -19.03 -11.37 28.71
C LEU A 49 -19.45 -12.70 28.08
N ASP A 50 -20.61 -13.24 28.48
CA ASP A 50 -21.13 -14.51 27.95
C ASP A 50 -21.52 -14.40 26.47
N GLU A 51 -22.13 -13.28 26.06
CA GLU A 51 -22.43 -13.00 24.65
C GLU A 51 -21.16 -12.88 23.82
N ALA A 52 -20.14 -12.16 24.32
CA ALA A 52 -18.84 -12.06 23.66
C ALA A 52 -18.13 -13.42 23.57
N ALA A 53 -18.20 -14.23 24.63
CA ALA A 53 -17.62 -15.57 24.64
C ALA A 53 -18.29 -16.49 23.62
N ALA A 54 -19.63 -16.48 23.54
CA ALA A 54 -20.38 -17.24 22.53
C ALA A 54 -19.98 -16.85 21.09
N LYS A 55 -19.64 -15.58 20.87
CA LYS A 55 -19.17 -15.03 19.60
C LYS A 55 -17.68 -15.24 19.31
N SER A 56 -16.97 -15.95 20.19
CA SER A 56 -15.55 -16.31 20.03
C SER A 56 -15.30 -17.81 20.18
N VAL A 57 -16.29 -18.56 20.66
CA VAL A 57 -16.09 -19.93 21.15
C VAL A 57 -15.39 -20.79 20.10
N GLY A 58 -15.88 -20.81 18.85
CA GLY A 58 -15.30 -21.58 17.73
C GLY A 58 -13.88 -21.16 17.37
N CYS A 59 -13.65 -19.85 17.34
CA CYS A 59 -12.33 -19.29 17.02
C CYS A 59 -11.29 -19.75 18.04
N ASN A 60 -11.65 -19.77 19.32
CA ASN A 60 -10.76 -20.14 20.42
C ASN A 60 -10.39 -21.63 20.46
N ASP A 61 -11.06 -22.49 19.68
CA ASP A 61 -10.66 -23.90 19.57
C ASP A 61 -9.35 -24.06 18.77
N CYS A 62 -9.05 -23.14 17.85
CA CYS A 62 -7.80 -23.11 17.09
C CYS A 62 -6.88 -21.99 17.58
N HIS A 63 -7.42 -20.78 17.74
CA HIS A 63 -6.73 -19.59 18.23
C HIS A 63 -6.71 -19.58 19.77
N THR A 64 -6.10 -20.61 20.36
CA THR A 64 -6.20 -20.89 21.82
C THR A 64 -5.56 -19.81 22.71
N LYS A 65 -4.73 -18.94 22.12
CA LYS A 65 -4.12 -17.77 22.75
C LYS A 65 -4.15 -16.59 21.79
N THR A 66 -4.27 -15.38 22.32
CA THR A 66 -4.16 -14.13 21.56
C THR A 66 -3.65 -13.02 22.48
N ASP A 67 -3.04 -11.98 21.90
CA ASP A 67 -2.35 -10.93 22.66
C ASP A 67 -3.35 -10.04 23.41
N GLN A 68 -4.29 -9.44 22.68
CA GLN A 68 -5.45 -8.72 23.23
C GLN A 68 -6.72 -9.22 22.53
N PRO A 69 -7.59 -9.99 23.20
CA PRO A 69 -8.78 -10.59 22.57
C PRO A 69 -9.68 -9.59 21.85
N THR A 70 -9.78 -8.36 22.37
CA THR A 70 -10.61 -7.30 21.78
C THR A 70 -9.80 -6.26 21.04
N MET A 71 -8.48 -6.46 20.85
CA MET A 71 -7.49 -5.45 20.42
C MET A 71 -7.32 -4.24 21.37
N HIS A 72 -8.27 -3.99 22.26
CA HIS A 72 -8.26 -2.85 23.16
C HIS A 72 -7.55 -3.20 24.46
N ALA A 73 -6.60 -2.36 24.89
CA ALA A 73 -5.99 -2.49 26.21
C ALA A 73 -6.96 -2.19 27.38
N ASN A 74 -8.11 -1.57 27.09
CA ASN A 74 -9.12 -1.26 28.09
C ASN A 74 -10.02 -2.48 28.34
N PRO A 75 -10.01 -3.09 29.55
CA PRO A 75 -10.82 -4.27 29.85
C PRO A 75 -12.33 -4.02 29.86
N GLY A 76 -12.76 -2.74 29.84
CA GLY A 76 -14.17 -2.38 29.71
C GLY A 76 -14.77 -2.59 28.31
N VAL A 77 -13.93 -2.87 27.30
CA VAL A 77 -14.41 -3.20 25.95
C VAL A 77 -14.66 -4.71 25.88
N VAL A 78 -15.93 -5.09 25.71
CA VAL A 78 -16.37 -6.48 25.66
C VAL A 78 -16.85 -6.82 24.26
N LEU A 79 -16.00 -7.49 23.49
CA LEU A 79 -16.25 -7.90 22.10
C LEU A 79 -15.82 -9.35 21.90
N GLY A 80 -16.57 -10.09 21.10
CA GLY A 80 -16.16 -11.39 20.60
C GLY A 80 -15.40 -11.26 19.27
N CYS A 81 -14.70 -12.31 18.85
CA CYS A 81 -13.92 -12.32 17.61
C CYS A 81 -14.80 -11.94 16.41
N THR A 82 -15.99 -12.53 16.33
CA THR A 82 -16.93 -12.33 15.21
C THR A 82 -17.63 -10.96 15.25
N ASP A 83 -17.60 -10.23 16.37
CA ASP A 83 -18.13 -8.85 16.39
C ASP A 83 -17.28 -7.91 15.53
N CYS A 84 -15.96 -8.10 15.49
CA CYS A 84 -15.07 -7.29 14.66
C CYS A 84 -14.88 -7.94 13.28
N HIS A 85 -14.51 -9.22 13.25
CA HIS A 85 -14.06 -9.91 12.03
C HIS A 85 -15.20 -10.58 11.24
N GLY A 86 -16.36 -10.82 11.84
CA GLY A 86 -17.35 -11.73 11.24
C GLY A 86 -16.87 -13.18 11.25
N GLY A 87 -17.26 -13.98 10.25
CA GLY A 87 -17.02 -15.43 10.24
C GLY A 87 -17.98 -16.18 11.16
N SER A 88 -17.68 -17.45 11.46
CA SER A 88 -18.58 -18.32 12.25
C SER A 88 -17.93 -18.83 13.53
N ALA A 89 -18.39 -18.31 14.67
CA ALA A 89 -18.03 -18.83 15.99
C ALA A 89 -18.71 -20.16 16.34
N SER A 90 -19.67 -20.60 15.53
CA SER A 90 -20.41 -21.84 15.76
C SER A 90 -19.68 -23.09 15.24
N VAL A 91 -18.74 -22.91 14.31
CA VAL A 91 -17.89 -24.00 13.84
C VAL A 91 -16.88 -24.34 14.92
N ARG A 92 -16.76 -25.62 15.25
CA ARG A 92 -15.96 -26.13 16.37
C ARG A 92 -14.80 -26.96 15.85
N TRP A 93 -13.62 -26.82 16.43
CA TRP A 93 -12.48 -27.68 16.16
C TRP A 93 -12.32 -28.71 17.28
N ILE A 94 -12.22 -29.99 16.91
CA ILE A 94 -12.01 -31.11 17.81
C ILE A 94 -10.92 -31.99 17.19
N GLY A 95 -9.67 -31.62 17.44
CA GLY A 95 -8.47 -32.35 17.03
C GLY A 95 -7.30 -32.06 17.96
N ALA A 96 -6.16 -32.73 17.74
CA ALA A 96 -4.99 -32.62 18.62
C ALA A 96 -4.30 -31.26 18.43
N ASP A 97 -3.91 -30.60 19.53
CA ASP A 97 -3.20 -29.30 19.59
C ASP A 97 -1.71 -29.37 19.14
N ASP A 98 -1.47 -29.89 17.93
CA ASP A 98 -0.13 -29.98 17.34
C ASP A 98 -0.06 -29.23 16.00
N GLN A 99 0.73 -28.15 15.95
CA GLN A 99 0.77 -27.20 14.84
C GLN A 99 1.28 -27.81 13.52
N ASP A 100 2.28 -28.71 13.60
CA ASP A 100 2.92 -29.28 12.41
C ASP A 100 2.01 -30.31 11.72
N THR A 101 1.22 -31.03 12.50
CA THR A 101 0.25 -32.00 11.98
C THR A 101 -1.08 -31.35 11.59
N GLN A 102 -1.52 -30.30 12.29
CA GLN A 102 -2.78 -29.59 11.98
C GLN A 102 -2.77 -28.88 10.62
N ARG A 103 -1.68 -28.20 10.23
CA ARG A 103 -1.64 -27.42 8.97
C ARG A 103 -1.74 -28.29 7.71
N SER A 104 -1.38 -29.57 7.82
CA SER A 104 -1.48 -30.56 6.74
C SER A 104 -2.71 -31.47 6.87
N ASP A 105 -3.48 -31.36 7.96
CA ASP A 105 -4.71 -32.13 8.16
C ASP A 105 -5.86 -31.54 7.32
N GLN A 106 -6.41 -32.37 6.45
CA GLN A 106 -7.58 -32.01 5.63
C GLN A 106 -8.76 -31.57 6.50
N LYS A 107 -9.01 -32.21 7.64
CA LYS A 107 -10.13 -31.88 8.52
C LYS A 107 -9.93 -30.50 9.17
N TYR A 108 -8.70 -30.15 9.50
CA TYR A 108 -8.36 -28.82 10.01
C TYR A 108 -8.63 -27.76 8.94
N ALA A 109 -8.18 -28.00 7.70
CA ALA A 109 -8.46 -27.12 6.58
C ALA A 109 -9.96 -26.95 6.33
N GLU A 110 -10.74 -28.05 6.30
CA GLU A 110 -12.20 -27.99 6.14
C GLU A 110 -12.88 -27.21 7.28
N THR A 111 -12.42 -27.39 8.52
CA THR A 111 -12.96 -26.67 9.69
C THR A 111 -12.63 -25.18 9.61
N ARG A 112 -11.38 -24.82 9.30
CA ARG A 112 -10.95 -23.44 9.07
C ARG A 112 -11.80 -22.80 7.98
N ASP A 113 -12.00 -23.48 6.87
CA ASP A 113 -12.69 -22.94 5.70
C ASP A 113 -14.19 -22.72 5.95
N ALA A 114 -14.78 -23.54 6.83
CA ALA A 114 -16.15 -23.36 7.29
C ALA A 114 -16.29 -22.21 8.32
N ALA A 115 -15.24 -21.95 9.11
CA ALA A 115 -15.24 -20.88 10.12
C ALA A 115 -14.87 -19.50 9.54
N HIS A 116 -13.90 -19.47 8.62
CA HIS A 116 -13.32 -18.26 8.04
C HIS A 116 -14.20 -17.67 6.94
N VAL A 117 -14.11 -16.36 6.76
CA VAL A 117 -14.56 -15.73 5.52
C VAL A 117 -13.45 -15.88 4.48
N LEU A 118 -13.77 -16.48 3.34
CA LEU A 118 -12.77 -16.82 2.32
C LEU A 118 -12.61 -15.73 1.25
N PRO A 119 -11.38 -15.50 0.74
CA PRO A 119 -11.13 -14.49 -0.29
C PRO A 119 -11.80 -14.84 -1.61
N LYS A 120 -12.28 -13.82 -2.34
CA LYS A 120 -12.78 -13.98 -3.70
C LYS A 120 -11.66 -14.33 -4.67
N TYR A 121 -10.43 -13.87 -4.41
CA TYR A 121 -9.26 -14.20 -5.24
C TYR A 121 -8.19 -14.97 -4.44
N PRO A 122 -8.39 -16.27 -4.14
CA PRO A 122 -7.48 -17.05 -3.29
C PRO A 122 -6.01 -17.00 -3.73
N SER A 123 -5.75 -17.05 -5.03
CA SER A 123 -4.38 -17.02 -5.55
C SER A 123 -3.68 -15.68 -5.28
N ALA A 124 -4.38 -14.55 -5.34
CA ALA A 124 -3.81 -13.23 -5.04
C ALA A 124 -3.58 -13.02 -3.54
N TRP A 125 -4.35 -13.70 -2.69
CA TRP A 125 -4.16 -13.67 -1.24
C TRP A 125 -3.19 -14.74 -0.73
N HIS A 126 -2.54 -15.49 -1.64
CA HIS A 126 -1.71 -16.66 -1.30
C HIS A 126 -2.41 -17.63 -0.33
N TYR A 127 -3.72 -17.73 -0.47
CA TYR A 127 -4.54 -18.54 0.40
C TYR A 127 -4.06 -20.00 0.36
N PRO A 128 -3.86 -20.67 1.52
CA PRO A 128 -4.38 -20.30 2.85
C PRO A 128 -3.38 -19.59 3.79
N SER A 129 -2.35 -18.92 3.26
CA SER A 129 -1.43 -18.13 4.09
C SER A 129 -2.18 -17.04 4.88
N SER A 130 -1.75 -16.79 6.12
CA SER A 130 -2.20 -15.66 6.95
C SER A 130 -1.41 -14.37 6.70
N ALA A 131 -0.28 -14.46 5.99
CA ALA A 131 0.57 -13.32 5.70
C ALA A 131 -0.13 -12.36 4.74
N ASN A 132 -0.04 -11.06 5.01
CA ASN A 132 -0.51 -10.06 4.07
C ASN A 132 0.37 -10.10 2.81
N PRO A 133 -0.21 -10.29 1.61
CA PRO A 133 0.58 -10.39 0.38
C PRO A 133 1.34 -9.10 0.07
N GLU A 134 2.49 -9.28 -0.55
CA GLU A 134 3.20 -8.21 -1.24
C GLU A 134 2.33 -7.61 -2.34
N ARG A 135 2.44 -6.31 -2.55
CA ARG A 135 1.87 -5.59 -3.69
C ARG A 135 0.37 -5.83 -3.86
N THR A 136 -0.34 -5.85 -2.74
CA THR A 136 -1.81 -6.00 -2.69
C THR A 136 -2.52 -4.89 -3.50
N TYR A 137 -1.91 -3.70 -3.64
CA TYR A 137 -2.40 -2.59 -4.47
C TYR A 137 -3.92 -2.35 -4.33
N ALA A 138 -4.67 -2.43 -5.43
CA ALA A 138 -6.11 -2.23 -5.46
C ALA A 138 -6.92 -3.53 -5.24
N LEU A 139 -6.32 -4.61 -4.74
CA LEU A 139 -7.00 -5.89 -4.53
C LEU A 139 -8.18 -5.76 -3.57
N LEU A 140 -8.06 -4.95 -2.51
CA LEU A 140 -9.15 -4.65 -1.59
C LEU A 140 -10.40 -4.08 -2.30
N ASN A 141 -10.23 -3.32 -3.38
CA ASN A 141 -11.37 -2.80 -4.16
C ASN A 141 -12.12 -3.88 -4.97
N LYS A 142 -11.56 -5.09 -5.06
CA LYS A 142 -12.17 -6.20 -5.81
C LYS A 142 -12.79 -7.25 -4.88
N GLU A 143 -12.47 -7.19 -3.60
CA GLU A 143 -12.90 -8.16 -2.59
C GLU A 143 -14.28 -7.87 -2.03
N ALA A 144 -14.87 -8.89 -1.40
CA ALA A 144 -16.11 -8.73 -0.66
C ALA A 144 -15.86 -8.01 0.67
N ASN A 145 -16.80 -7.18 1.11
CA ASN A 145 -16.69 -6.44 2.38
C ASN A 145 -16.58 -7.37 3.57
N GLU A 146 -17.21 -8.54 3.52
CA GLU A 146 -17.11 -9.57 4.57
C GLU A 146 -15.68 -10.08 4.69
N PHE A 147 -14.97 -10.27 3.58
CA PHE A 147 -13.57 -10.70 3.61
C PHE A 147 -12.66 -9.56 4.07
N ILE A 148 -12.87 -8.33 3.57
CA ILE A 148 -12.11 -7.14 4.01
C ILE A 148 -12.24 -6.96 5.53
N ARG A 149 -13.47 -7.06 6.07
CA ARG A 149 -13.73 -7.00 7.51
C ARG A 149 -13.06 -8.14 8.26
N PHE A 150 -13.07 -9.35 7.70
CA PHE A 150 -12.45 -10.52 8.30
C PHE A 150 -10.94 -10.38 8.45
N VAL A 151 -10.23 -9.84 7.46
CA VAL A 151 -8.77 -9.66 7.56
C VAL A 151 -8.36 -8.34 8.21
N ASN A 152 -9.18 -7.30 8.08
CA ASN A 152 -8.92 -5.98 8.63
C ASN A 152 -10.21 -5.21 8.98
N PRO A 153 -10.70 -5.34 10.23
CA PRO A 153 -11.88 -4.58 10.68
C PRO A 153 -11.70 -3.05 10.66
N GLY A 154 -10.46 -2.57 10.60
CA GLY A 154 -10.14 -1.14 10.56
C GLY A 154 -10.11 -0.52 9.16
N ASP A 155 -10.32 -1.27 8.08
CA ASP A 155 -10.40 -0.72 6.73
C ASP A 155 -11.62 0.19 6.59
N TYR A 156 -11.47 1.36 5.97
CA TYR A 156 -12.54 2.36 5.88
C TYR A 156 -13.82 1.86 5.18
N ARG A 157 -13.76 0.84 4.33
CA ARG A 157 -14.97 0.27 3.71
C ARG A 157 -15.89 -0.40 4.73
N VAL A 158 -15.34 -0.85 5.85
CA VAL A 158 -16.00 -1.71 6.85
C VAL A 158 -15.87 -1.20 8.29
N ALA A 159 -15.02 -0.21 8.55
CA ALA A 159 -14.75 0.34 9.88
C ALA A 159 -16.01 0.86 10.58
N GLU A 160 -16.98 1.42 9.85
CA GLU A 160 -18.24 1.84 10.46
C GLU A 160 -19.02 0.64 11.04
N ALA A 161 -18.98 -0.52 10.37
CA ALA A 161 -19.65 -1.72 10.88
C ALA A 161 -18.90 -2.36 12.06
N ALA A 162 -17.56 -2.33 12.06
CA ALA A 162 -16.75 -2.95 13.11
C ALA A 162 -16.51 -2.05 14.33
N CYS A 163 -16.46 -0.73 14.14
CA CYS A 163 -16.02 0.24 15.14
C CYS A 163 -17.04 1.37 15.37
N GLY A 164 -17.96 1.63 14.43
CA GLY A 164 -18.83 2.81 14.41
C GLY A 164 -19.74 2.96 15.63
N ALA A 165 -20.15 1.85 16.25
CA ALA A 165 -20.98 1.86 17.46
C ALA A 165 -20.34 2.62 18.64
N CYS A 166 -19.01 2.72 18.68
CA CYS A 166 -18.26 3.50 19.67
C CYS A 166 -17.45 4.66 19.05
N HIS A 167 -17.04 4.54 17.78
CA HIS A 167 -16.09 5.42 17.13
C HIS A 167 -16.61 6.10 15.85
N SER A 168 -17.93 6.14 15.60
CA SER A 168 -18.51 6.68 14.35
C SER A 168 -17.96 8.04 13.94
N ARG A 169 -17.87 8.99 14.88
CA ARG A 169 -17.27 10.29 14.61
C ARG A 169 -15.82 10.17 14.14
N THR A 170 -15.01 9.38 14.84
CA THR A 170 -13.60 9.18 14.48
C THR A 170 -13.46 8.50 13.11
N VAL A 171 -14.30 7.52 12.79
CA VAL A 171 -14.33 6.87 11.47
C VAL A 171 -14.63 7.91 10.39
N HIS A 172 -15.69 8.70 10.57
CA HIS A 172 -16.05 9.75 9.63
C HIS A 172 -14.97 10.84 9.45
N ASP A 173 -14.31 11.25 10.53
CA ASP A 173 -13.22 12.23 10.47
C ASP A 173 -11.99 11.64 9.76
N ALA A 174 -11.68 10.36 10.00
CA ALA A 174 -10.54 9.67 9.40
C ALA A 174 -10.70 9.47 7.89
N GLU A 175 -11.89 9.07 7.42
CA GLU A 175 -12.24 8.97 5.99
C GLU A 175 -12.06 10.30 5.23
N ARG A 176 -12.21 11.42 5.93
CA ARG A 176 -12.10 12.79 5.39
C ARG A 176 -10.70 13.40 5.54
N SER A 177 -9.78 12.70 6.19
CA SER A 177 -8.44 13.21 6.44
C SER A 177 -7.60 13.32 5.17
N LEU A 178 -6.53 14.11 5.23
CA LEU A 178 -5.55 14.19 4.14
C LEU A 178 -4.78 12.87 3.93
N MET A 179 -4.66 12.03 4.95
CA MET A 179 -4.00 10.71 4.83
C MET A 179 -4.89 9.70 4.10
N ALA A 180 -6.21 9.88 4.13
CA ALA A 180 -7.16 9.11 3.33
C ALA A 180 -7.27 9.66 1.91
N THR A 181 -7.41 10.98 1.78
CA THR A 181 -7.81 11.61 0.51
C THR A 181 -6.66 12.10 -0.36
N ALA A 182 -5.50 12.41 0.24
CA ALA A 182 -4.39 13.13 -0.36
C ALA A 182 -4.78 14.41 -1.11
N THR A 183 -5.89 15.05 -0.71
CA THR A 183 -6.46 16.21 -1.41
C THR A 183 -5.45 17.33 -1.62
N MET A 184 -4.59 17.58 -0.62
CA MET A 184 -3.52 18.58 -0.71
C MET A 184 -2.50 18.26 -1.81
N PHE A 185 -2.07 17.00 -1.91
CA PHE A 185 -1.10 16.58 -2.92
C PHE A 185 -1.67 16.71 -4.33
N TRP A 186 -2.89 16.18 -4.54
CA TRP A 186 -3.55 16.23 -5.84
C TRP A 186 -3.90 17.63 -6.27
N GLY A 187 -4.37 18.47 -5.35
CA GLY A 187 -4.67 19.86 -5.63
C GLY A 187 -3.43 20.69 -5.97
N GLY A 188 -2.34 20.52 -5.22
CA GLY A 188 -1.06 21.15 -5.54
C GLY A 188 -0.55 20.73 -6.91
N ALA A 189 -0.65 19.43 -7.24
CA ALA A 189 -0.27 18.93 -8.55
C ALA A 189 -1.22 19.42 -9.66
N ALA A 190 -2.53 19.48 -9.42
CA ALA A 190 -3.51 19.95 -10.40
C ALA A 190 -3.30 21.43 -10.74
N TYR A 191 -3.20 22.29 -9.73
CA TYR A 191 -3.04 23.72 -9.92
C TYR A 191 -1.68 24.08 -10.55
N ASN A 192 -0.57 23.53 -10.01
CA ASN A 192 0.77 23.89 -10.47
C ASN A 192 1.07 23.42 -11.90
N ASN A 193 0.34 22.42 -12.41
CA ASN A 193 0.47 21.92 -13.78
C ASN A 193 -0.61 22.48 -14.73
N GLY A 194 -1.46 23.41 -14.26
CA GLY A 194 -2.48 24.07 -15.08
C GLY A 194 -3.71 23.21 -15.41
N LEU A 195 -3.96 22.16 -14.65
CA LEU A 195 -5.10 21.25 -14.85
C LEU A 195 -6.41 21.83 -14.33
N LEU A 196 -6.34 22.53 -13.18
CA LEU A 196 -7.46 23.26 -12.59
C LEU A 196 -7.04 24.71 -12.36
N PRO A 197 -7.87 25.71 -12.73
CA PRO A 197 -7.51 27.12 -12.67
C PRO A 197 -7.71 27.75 -11.29
N PHE A 198 -7.80 26.96 -10.22
CA PHE A 198 -8.11 27.44 -8.86
C PHE A 198 -7.29 26.69 -7.80
N LYS A 199 -7.04 27.38 -6.67
CA LYS A 199 -6.29 26.85 -5.53
C LYS A 199 -7.14 26.09 -4.51
N ASN A 200 -8.45 26.02 -4.73
CA ASN A 200 -9.34 25.18 -3.93
C ASN A 200 -9.14 23.72 -4.35
N TYR A 201 -8.49 22.94 -3.49
CA TYR A 201 -8.13 21.57 -3.81
C TYR A 201 -9.34 20.65 -3.67
N ILE A 202 -9.90 20.23 -4.80
CA ILE A 202 -11.12 19.43 -4.88
C ILE A 202 -10.90 18.03 -5.44
N LEU A 203 -9.66 17.61 -5.69
CA LEU A 203 -9.35 16.27 -6.20
C LEU A 203 -8.78 15.42 -5.09
N GLY A 204 -9.22 14.17 -4.99
CA GLY A 204 -8.77 13.26 -3.94
C GLY A 204 -9.10 11.80 -4.21
N GLU A 205 -8.66 10.93 -3.30
CA GLU A 205 -9.05 9.53 -3.28
C GLU A 205 -10.13 9.29 -2.24
N SER A 206 -11.19 8.60 -2.65
CA SER A 206 -12.16 8.00 -1.72
C SER A 206 -12.85 6.85 -2.45
N TYR A 207 -13.32 5.85 -1.70
CA TYR A 207 -13.93 4.66 -2.28
C TYR A 207 -15.25 4.35 -1.58
N THR A 208 -16.22 3.88 -2.35
CA THR A 208 -17.42 3.24 -1.83
C THR A 208 -17.09 1.89 -1.21
N LYS A 209 -18.08 1.31 -0.52
CA LYS A 209 -18.01 -0.08 -0.03
C LYS A 209 -17.80 -1.10 -1.15
N ASP A 210 -18.14 -0.77 -2.39
CA ASP A 210 -17.95 -1.65 -3.55
C ASP A 210 -16.59 -1.43 -4.22
N GLY A 211 -15.68 -0.68 -3.59
CA GLY A 211 -14.34 -0.39 -4.12
C GLY A 211 -14.33 0.56 -5.32
N VAL A 212 -15.45 1.22 -5.62
CA VAL A 212 -15.58 2.21 -6.70
C VAL A 212 -15.17 3.58 -6.17
N ALA A 213 -14.36 4.31 -6.94
CA ALA A 213 -13.96 5.67 -6.61
C ALA A 213 -15.20 6.57 -6.41
N ALA A 214 -15.25 7.31 -5.30
CA ALA A 214 -16.42 8.07 -4.87
C ALA A 214 -16.15 9.58 -4.82
N ILE A 215 -17.23 10.35 -4.92
CA ILE A 215 -17.23 11.76 -4.52
C ILE A 215 -17.46 11.79 -3.02
N LEU A 216 -16.56 12.47 -2.30
CA LEU A 216 -16.71 12.71 -0.87
C LEU A 216 -17.40 14.06 -0.67
N GLU A 217 -18.64 14.01 -0.17
CA GLU A 217 -19.43 15.19 0.15
C GLU A 217 -19.01 15.78 1.51
N GLY A 218 -18.80 17.09 1.53
CA GLY A 218 -18.58 17.89 2.73
C GLY A 218 -19.88 18.18 3.48
N ALA A 219 -19.76 18.92 4.58
CA ALA A 219 -20.92 19.37 5.34
C ALA A 219 -21.77 20.34 4.49
N LYS A 220 -23.10 20.24 4.61
CA LYS A 220 -24.00 21.24 4.02
C LYS A 220 -23.79 22.56 4.74
N THR A 221 -23.33 23.57 4.02
CA THR A 221 -23.01 24.90 4.57
C THR A 221 -23.66 26.00 3.75
N THR A 222 -23.88 27.16 4.37
CA THR A 222 -24.23 28.38 3.65
C THR A 222 -23.02 28.93 2.88
N ALA A 223 -23.25 29.84 1.93
CA ALA A 223 -22.17 30.51 1.21
C ALA A 223 -21.25 31.30 2.17
N GLU A 224 -21.84 31.96 3.16
CA GLU A 224 -21.14 32.74 4.18
C GLU A 224 -20.23 31.85 5.04
N GLU A 225 -20.72 30.70 5.49
CA GLU A 225 -19.92 29.73 6.27
C GLU A 225 -18.80 29.13 5.43
N ARG A 226 -19.09 28.75 4.18
CA ARG A 226 -18.09 28.20 3.27
C ARG A 226 -16.95 29.19 3.06
N ASP A 227 -17.27 30.45 2.75
CA ASP A 227 -16.27 31.46 2.42
C ASP A 227 -15.49 31.88 3.68
N LYS A 228 -16.15 31.95 4.84
CA LYS A 228 -15.52 32.28 6.13
C LYS A 228 -14.54 31.20 6.62
N HIS A 229 -14.84 29.93 6.35
CA HIS A 229 -14.08 28.79 6.88
C HIS A 229 -13.31 28.02 5.79
N GLU A 230 -13.28 28.55 4.56
CA GLU A 230 -12.60 27.94 3.41
C GLU A 230 -12.97 26.47 3.20
N LEU A 231 -14.26 26.16 3.33
CA LEU A 231 -14.74 24.78 3.31
C LEU A 231 -14.72 24.19 1.90
N VAL A 232 -14.16 22.99 1.78
CA VAL A 232 -14.25 22.17 0.57
C VAL A 232 -15.56 21.39 0.62
N GLU A 233 -16.54 21.79 -0.18
CA GLU A 233 -17.87 21.16 -0.22
C GLU A 233 -17.84 19.77 -0.84
N ARG A 234 -16.91 19.50 -1.77
CA ARG A 234 -16.77 18.20 -2.45
C ARG A 234 -15.34 17.89 -2.81
N VAL A 235 -14.96 16.64 -2.62
CA VAL A 235 -13.72 16.08 -3.17
C VAL A 235 -14.10 15.04 -4.23
N TYR A 236 -13.68 15.29 -5.46
CA TYR A 236 -13.92 14.45 -6.62
C TYR A 236 -12.79 13.43 -6.80
N PRO A 237 -13.12 12.21 -7.26
CA PRO A 237 -12.10 11.24 -7.62
C PRO A 237 -11.25 11.76 -8.77
N LEU A 238 -10.02 11.25 -8.86
CA LEU A 238 -9.11 11.63 -9.94
C LEU A 238 -9.74 11.37 -11.31
N PRO A 239 -9.73 12.37 -12.22
CA PRO A 239 -10.17 12.16 -13.59
C PRO A 239 -9.21 11.22 -14.31
N ARG A 240 -9.77 10.36 -15.16
CA ARG A 240 -9.00 9.50 -16.05
C ARG A 240 -8.08 10.35 -16.94
N TRP A 241 -6.80 10.00 -17.01
CA TRP A 241 -5.78 10.77 -17.73
C TRP A 241 -6.07 10.89 -19.24
N GLU A 242 -6.80 9.93 -19.80
CA GLU A 242 -7.24 9.89 -21.20
C GLU A 242 -8.24 11.00 -21.54
N ASN A 243 -8.97 11.50 -20.53
CA ASN A 243 -10.06 12.45 -20.70
C ASN A 243 -9.66 13.90 -20.36
N LEU A 244 -8.36 14.15 -20.17
CA LEU A 244 -7.86 15.47 -19.79
C LEU A 244 -7.17 16.17 -20.96
N PRO A 245 -7.34 17.49 -21.08
CA PRO A 245 -6.57 18.26 -22.06
C PRO A 245 -5.07 18.14 -21.74
N PRO A 246 -4.19 18.28 -22.74
CA PRO A 246 -2.75 18.39 -22.50
C PRO A 246 -2.45 19.51 -21.50
N ALA A 247 -1.65 19.19 -20.49
CA ALA A 247 -1.17 20.11 -19.44
C ALA A 247 0.33 20.40 -19.62
N ASP A 248 0.88 21.34 -18.83
CA ASP A 248 2.32 21.65 -18.80
C ASP A 248 2.94 22.08 -20.14
N ILE A 249 2.23 22.96 -20.84
CA ILE A 249 2.71 23.56 -22.10
C ILE A 249 3.98 24.42 -21.92
N PHE A 250 4.42 24.69 -20.67
CA PHE A 250 5.52 25.61 -20.36
C PHE A 250 6.73 25.00 -19.60
N ARG A 251 6.75 23.70 -19.21
CA ARG A 251 7.90 23.11 -18.49
C ARG A 251 9.07 22.77 -19.43
N ALA A 252 9.87 23.76 -19.80
CA ALA A 252 11.04 23.61 -20.69
C ALA A 252 12.36 23.53 -19.89
N PHE A 253 12.72 22.36 -19.33
CA PHE A 253 13.92 22.25 -18.49
C PHE A 253 15.08 21.42 -19.07
N GLU A 254 15.05 21.01 -20.34
CA GLU A 254 16.14 20.21 -20.91
C GLU A 254 16.69 20.80 -22.22
N ARG A 255 18.00 21.09 -22.24
CA ARG A 255 18.77 21.31 -23.47
C ARG A 255 19.00 19.96 -24.18
N GLY A 256 17.93 19.35 -24.71
CA GLY A 256 18.01 18.12 -25.49
C GLY A 256 18.72 18.29 -26.84
N GLY A 257 18.93 17.16 -27.55
CA GLY A 257 19.78 16.90 -28.75
C GLY A 257 19.90 17.90 -29.91
N ARG A 258 20.54 17.57 -31.03
CA ARG A 258 20.73 18.51 -32.16
C ARG A 258 19.58 18.52 -33.18
N ASN A 259 18.87 17.41 -33.39
CA ASN A 259 17.91 17.29 -34.49
C ASN A 259 16.45 17.45 -34.03
N ILE A 260 15.57 17.96 -34.91
CA ILE A 260 14.13 18.15 -34.66
C ILE A 260 13.38 17.60 -35.88
N THR A 261 12.59 16.54 -35.72
CA THR A 261 11.57 16.14 -36.70
C THR A 261 10.21 16.67 -36.24
N ASN A 262 9.44 17.24 -37.16
CA ASN A 262 8.14 17.88 -36.92
C ASN A 262 6.95 16.90 -36.73
N LEU A 263 7.20 15.60 -36.68
CA LEU A 263 6.19 14.54 -36.56
C LEU A 263 6.04 14.08 -35.11
N PHE A 264 4.89 13.44 -34.83
CA PHE A 264 4.48 12.92 -33.53
C PHE A 264 5.62 12.19 -32.79
N PRO A 265 5.78 12.36 -31.46
CA PRO A 265 6.78 11.62 -30.71
C PRO A 265 6.47 10.11 -30.75
N GLU A 266 7.40 9.31 -31.28
CA GLU A 266 7.32 7.86 -31.23
C GLU A 266 7.46 7.41 -29.77
N THR A 267 6.37 6.95 -29.16
CA THR A 267 6.37 6.52 -27.76
C THR A 267 6.30 4.99 -27.73
N GLY A 268 7.34 4.33 -27.21
CA GLY A 268 7.31 2.88 -26.97
C GLY A 268 7.89 1.97 -28.07
N ILE A 269 8.64 2.50 -29.03
CA ILE A 269 9.45 1.68 -29.96
C ILE A 269 10.93 2.03 -29.76
N PRO A 270 11.76 1.12 -29.25
CA PRO A 270 13.21 1.31 -29.33
C PRO A 270 13.59 1.32 -30.81
N ASN A 271 13.97 2.50 -31.31
CA ASN A 271 14.48 2.80 -32.65
C ASN A 271 14.98 1.56 -33.40
N SER A 272 14.14 0.97 -34.25
CA SER A 272 14.41 -0.32 -34.90
C SER A 272 15.60 -0.28 -35.87
N LEU A 273 16.18 0.90 -36.16
CA LEU A 273 17.25 1.10 -37.15
C LEU A 273 18.46 1.91 -36.65
N GLY A 274 18.50 2.35 -35.38
CA GLY A 274 19.66 3.03 -34.79
C GLY A 274 20.07 4.37 -35.43
N GLN A 275 19.23 4.96 -36.29
CA GLN A 275 19.63 6.13 -37.09
C GLN A 275 19.64 7.45 -36.30
N ILE A 276 18.77 7.59 -35.29
CA ILE A 276 18.67 8.80 -34.45
C ILE A 276 19.93 8.96 -33.57
N GLN A 277 20.44 7.88 -32.95
CA GLN A 277 21.65 7.93 -32.12
C GLN A 277 22.94 8.25 -32.91
N ARG A 278 22.95 8.14 -34.24
CA ARG A 278 24.11 8.53 -35.07
C ARG A 278 24.26 10.05 -35.22
N LEU A 279 23.20 10.80 -34.94
CA LEU A 279 23.17 12.26 -35.09
C LEU A 279 23.11 12.98 -33.73
N GLU A 280 23.05 12.24 -32.62
CA GLU A 280 22.93 12.74 -31.26
C GLU A 280 24.18 12.44 -30.43
N GLU A 281 24.54 13.35 -29.52
CA GLU A 281 25.66 13.13 -28.59
C GLU A 281 25.28 12.08 -27.53
N PRO A 282 26.16 11.10 -27.23
CA PRO A 282 25.92 10.13 -26.16
C PRO A 282 25.62 10.82 -24.83
N GLY A 283 24.55 10.39 -24.16
CA GLY A 283 24.12 10.93 -22.86
C GLY A 283 23.15 12.12 -22.93
N ARG A 284 22.80 12.62 -24.13
CA ARG A 284 21.66 13.52 -24.28
C ARG A 284 20.37 12.72 -24.49
N PRO A 285 19.23 13.14 -23.90
CA PRO A 285 17.96 12.47 -24.13
C PRO A 285 17.55 12.54 -25.61
N ASP A 286 17.20 11.38 -26.20
CA ASP A 286 16.68 11.24 -27.58
C ASP A 286 15.42 12.10 -27.79
N PHE A 287 14.63 12.31 -26.73
CA PHE A 287 13.40 13.10 -26.74
C PHE A 287 13.64 14.49 -26.19
N LYS A 288 13.60 15.50 -27.06
CA LYS A 288 13.22 16.87 -26.63
C LYS A 288 11.74 16.90 -26.29
N GLN A 289 11.33 17.95 -25.60
CA GLN A 289 9.91 18.26 -25.45
C GLN A 289 9.25 18.31 -26.83
N SER A 290 8.48 17.26 -27.12
CA SER A 290 7.23 17.25 -27.90
C SER A 290 6.73 18.67 -28.12
N ASN A 291 6.32 19.05 -29.33
CA ASN A 291 5.38 20.17 -29.51
C ASN A 291 4.28 19.94 -28.46
N ARG A 292 4.21 20.67 -27.35
CA ARG A 292 3.21 20.46 -26.29
C ARG A 292 2.29 21.65 -26.37
N GLY A 293 1.15 21.45 -27.01
CA GLY A 293 0.14 22.48 -27.21
C GLY A 293 -1.14 21.87 -27.79
N PRO A 294 -2.27 22.57 -27.74
CA PRO A 294 -3.45 22.18 -28.49
C PRO A 294 -3.09 21.96 -29.97
N GLY A 295 -3.39 20.77 -30.52
CA GLY A 295 -3.10 20.43 -31.92
C GLY A 295 -1.73 19.79 -32.17
N THR A 296 -0.98 19.44 -31.13
CA THR A 296 0.29 18.74 -31.26
C THR A 296 0.17 17.23 -30.99
N GLY A 297 1.29 16.50 -31.07
CA GLY A 297 1.27 15.04 -30.86
C GLY A 297 1.08 14.56 -29.42
N GLY A 298 1.12 15.47 -28.44
CA GLY A 298 0.80 15.15 -27.05
C GLY A 298 -0.70 15.06 -26.86
N ARG A 299 -1.23 13.86 -26.62
CA ARG A 299 -2.67 13.61 -26.42
C ARG A 299 -3.09 13.53 -24.94
N ILE A 300 -2.16 13.75 -24.01
CA ILE A 300 -2.35 13.45 -22.57
C ILE A 300 -1.72 14.51 -21.68
N ALA A 301 -2.20 14.64 -20.45
CA ALA A 301 -1.53 15.39 -19.39
C ALA A 301 -0.50 14.49 -18.67
N VAL A 302 0.80 14.67 -18.97
CA VAL A 302 1.87 13.82 -18.43
C VAL A 302 1.91 13.85 -16.89
N PRO A 303 1.78 14.99 -16.20
CA PRO A 303 1.75 14.95 -14.73
C PRO A 303 0.54 14.22 -14.16
N VAL A 304 -0.61 14.21 -14.83
CA VAL A 304 -1.75 13.39 -14.39
C VAL A 304 -1.49 11.91 -14.63
N LEU A 305 -0.90 11.56 -15.77
CA LEU A 305 -0.47 10.19 -16.00
C LEU A 305 0.53 9.74 -14.92
N ASN A 306 1.51 10.56 -14.59
CA ASN A 306 2.49 10.26 -13.55
C ASN A 306 1.80 10.13 -12.19
N ILE A 307 0.91 11.04 -11.83
CA ILE A 307 0.02 10.94 -10.65
C ILE A 307 -0.66 9.56 -10.56
N HIS A 308 -1.20 9.05 -11.66
CA HIS A 308 -1.85 7.73 -11.69
C HIS A 308 -0.86 6.56 -11.65
N LYS A 309 0.30 6.71 -12.31
CA LYS A 309 1.27 5.62 -12.52
C LYS A 309 2.31 5.48 -11.43
N THR A 310 2.90 6.61 -11.04
CA THR A 310 4.04 6.60 -10.13
C THR A 310 3.61 6.45 -8.69
N ARG A 311 2.29 6.56 -8.38
CA ARG A 311 1.73 6.69 -7.02
C ARG A 311 2.82 7.22 -6.10
N LEU A 312 3.27 8.45 -6.40
CA LEU A 312 4.46 9.05 -5.77
C LEU A 312 4.28 9.10 -4.24
N ASN A 313 3.02 9.02 -3.79
CA ASN A 313 2.63 8.58 -2.47
C ASN A 313 2.36 7.09 -2.49
N ASP A 314 3.08 6.37 -1.64
CA ASP A 314 2.76 5.02 -1.23
C ASP A 314 1.25 4.87 -0.94
N PRO A 315 0.63 3.68 -1.11
CA PRO A 315 -0.84 3.57 -1.14
C PRO A 315 -1.49 4.26 0.07
N LEU A 316 -2.40 5.21 -0.16
CA LEU A 316 -3.04 5.96 0.93
C LEU A 316 -3.81 5.04 1.88
N MET A 317 -4.34 5.59 2.98
CA MET A 317 -5.00 4.77 4.01
C MET A 317 -6.16 3.90 3.51
N TRP A 318 -6.70 4.09 2.30
CA TRP A 318 -7.65 3.14 1.70
C TRP A 318 -7.05 1.78 1.30
N PHE A 319 -5.72 1.65 1.33
CA PHE A 319 -4.98 0.49 0.86
C PHE A 319 -3.87 0.10 1.83
N MET A 320 -3.44 -1.16 1.72
CA MET A 320 -2.34 -1.71 2.49
C MET A 320 -0.99 -1.18 1.97
N GLY A 321 0.05 -1.32 2.78
CA GLY A 321 1.43 -1.09 2.33
C GLY A 321 1.80 -2.05 1.19
N THR A 322 2.90 -1.76 0.51
CA THR A 322 3.41 -2.67 -0.52
C THR A 322 3.91 -3.97 0.08
N ASN A 323 4.34 -3.98 1.34
CA ASN A 323 4.81 -5.16 2.09
C ASN A 323 5.96 -5.93 1.42
N ASP A 324 6.61 -5.40 0.38
CA ASP A 324 7.64 -6.10 -0.40
C ASP A 324 9.07 -5.76 0.03
N ASN A 325 9.25 -4.77 0.91
CA ASN A 325 10.54 -4.47 1.53
C ASN A 325 10.40 -4.25 3.05
N PRO A 326 11.50 -4.42 3.80
CA PRO A 326 11.58 -3.95 5.18
C PRO A 326 11.19 -2.49 5.31
N GLY A 327 10.26 -2.20 6.22
CA GLY A 327 9.73 -0.86 6.41
C GLY A 327 8.41 -0.58 5.68
N ASP A 328 7.99 -1.44 4.75
CA ASP A 328 6.76 -1.21 3.97
C ASP A 328 5.51 -1.84 4.60
N PHE A 329 5.65 -2.50 5.76
CA PHE A 329 4.59 -3.33 6.31
C PHE A 329 3.50 -2.53 7.03
N ARG A 330 2.29 -2.56 6.50
CA ARG A 330 1.08 -2.05 7.17
C ARG A 330 -0.20 -2.55 6.54
N SER A 331 -1.27 -2.46 7.31
CA SER A 331 -2.62 -2.64 6.81
C SER A 331 -3.23 -1.31 6.31
N SER A 332 -4.53 -1.31 6.03
CA SER A 332 -5.32 -0.15 5.59
C SER A 332 -6.20 0.43 6.71
N GLY A 333 -6.73 1.63 6.49
CA GLY A 333 -7.65 2.35 7.35
C GLY A 333 -7.04 2.66 8.72
N CYS A 334 -7.81 2.53 9.79
CA CYS A 334 -7.33 2.83 11.13
C CYS A 334 -6.14 1.95 11.56
N THR A 335 -6.08 0.69 11.11
CA THR A 335 -5.00 -0.23 11.47
C THR A 335 -3.68 0.10 10.80
N SER A 336 -3.65 0.94 9.75
CA SER A 336 -2.40 1.38 9.11
C SER A 336 -1.46 2.10 10.09
N CYS A 337 -2.03 2.77 11.10
CA CYS A 337 -1.28 3.47 12.14
C CYS A 337 -1.38 2.76 13.50
N HIS A 338 -2.55 2.21 13.84
CA HIS A 338 -2.82 1.71 15.18
C HIS A 338 -2.42 0.25 15.40
N VAL A 339 -2.00 -0.48 14.37
CA VAL A 339 -1.46 -1.83 14.49
C VAL A 339 -0.03 -1.82 13.98
N VAL A 340 0.92 -2.12 14.86
CA VAL A 340 2.35 -1.93 14.59
C VAL A 340 2.94 -3.18 13.95
N TYR A 341 3.77 -2.98 12.92
CA TYR A 341 4.57 -4.01 12.29
C TYR A 341 6.06 -3.81 12.64
N ALA A 342 6.85 -4.88 12.52
CA ALA A 342 8.31 -4.79 12.61
C ALA A 342 8.85 -4.11 11.34
N ASN A 343 9.07 -2.80 11.39
CA ASN A 343 9.45 -1.98 10.23
C ASN A 343 10.83 -1.33 10.33
N ASP A 344 11.42 -1.20 11.52
CA ASP A 344 12.70 -0.54 11.70
C ASP A 344 13.43 -1.07 12.96
N ARG A 345 14.76 -1.16 12.85
CA ARG A 345 15.69 -1.61 13.89
C ARG A 345 16.22 -0.45 14.73
N ASP A 346 16.04 0.81 14.32
CA ASP A 346 16.55 1.96 15.05
C ASP A 346 15.60 2.38 16.19
N PRO A 347 16.05 2.38 17.46
CA PRO A 347 15.25 2.82 18.60
C PRO A 347 14.77 4.28 18.50
N ARG A 348 15.43 5.13 17.71
CA ARG A 348 15.01 6.53 17.51
C ARG A 348 13.71 6.65 16.71
N HIS A 349 13.46 5.71 15.79
CA HIS A 349 12.29 5.74 14.92
C HIS A 349 11.22 4.75 15.37
N ALA A 350 11.64 3.55 15.78
CA ALA A 350 10.76 2.45 16.19
C ALA A 350 10.52 2.38 17.71
N GLY A 351 11.24 3.18 18.52
CA GLY A 351 11.08 3.18 19.97
C GLY A 351 11.21 1.77 20.57
N PRO A 352 10.26 1.32 21.41
CA PRO A 352 10.34 0.00 22.04
C PRO A 352 10.19 -1.18 21.05
N TYR A 353 9.74 -0.92 19.82
CA TYR A 353 9.53 -1.95 18.80
C TYR A 353 10.81 -2.29 18.02
N ALA A 354 11.85 -1.46 18.12
CA ALA A 354 13.13 -1.64 17.42
C ALA A 354 13.77 -3.02 17.63
N LYS A 355 13.57 -3.60 18.81
CA LYS A 355 14.06 -4.94 19.18
C LYS A 355 13.49 -6.07 18.33
N PHE A 356 12.40 -5.84 17.61
CA PHE A 356 11.73 -6.84 16.77
C PHE A 356 12.19 -6.81 15.31
N GLY A 357 13.10 -5.91 14.96
CA GLY A 357 13.65 -5.86 13.61
C GLY A 357 12.77 -5.11 12.62
N HIS A 358 12.94 -5.45 11.34
CA HIS A 358 12.30 -4.77 10.21
C HIS A 358 11.69 -5.74 9.20
N ASP A 359 11.67 -7.03 9.53
CA ASP A 359 11.33 -8.11 8.61
C ASP A 359 9.82 -8.44 8.62
N GLY A 360 8.97 -7.61 9.23
CA GLY A 360 7.51 -7.81 9.25
C GLY A 360 7.05 -9.11 9.92
N ARG A 361 7.86 -9.68 10.81
CA ARG A 361 7.57 -10.94 11.52
C ARG A 361 6.79 -10.71 12.81
N THR A 362 5.80 -11.56 13.04
CA THR A 362 4.94 -11.44 14.22
C THR A 362 5.63 -11.88 15.51
N GLN A 363 5.15 -11.33 16.62
CA GLN A 363 5.47 -11.69 18.00
C GLN A 363 4.22 -12.20 18.74
N THR A 364 3.13 -12.48 18.00
CA THR A 364 1.87 -12.90 18.59
C THR A 364 2.02 -14.21 19.36
N VAL A 365 1.26 -14.33 20.43
CA VAL A 365 1.11 -15.59 21.17
C VAL A 365 0.16 -16.58 20.50
N ASP A 366 -0.53 -16.18 19.44
CA ASP A 366 -1.43 -17.04 18.68
C ASP A 366 -0.69 -18.22 18.03
N PRO A 367 -1.05 -19.47 18.35
CA PRO A 367 -0.35 -20.64 17.82
C PRO A 367 -0.58 -20.88 16.33
N THR A 368 -1.63 -20.32 15.74
CA THR A 368 -1.98 -20.59 14.34
C THR A 368 -1.16 -19.75 13.37
N ILE A 369 -0.57 -18.65 13.83
CA ILE A 369 0.16 -17.70 12.99
C ILE A 369 1.64 -18.08 12.92
N SER A 370 2.16 -18.14 11.69
CA SER A 370 3.57 -18.43 11.43
C SER A 370 4.47 -17.30 11.94
N LYS A 371 5.55 -17.66 12.63
CA LYS A 371 6.55 -16.70 13.13
C LYS A 371 7.70 -16.45 12.14
N ASP A 372 7.80 -17.29 11.12
CA ASP A 372 8.88 -17.25 10.13
C ASP A 372 8.51 -16.39 8.91
N ASP A 373 7.21 -16.18 8.69
CA ASP A 373 6.67 -15.44 7.56
C ASP A 373 6.52 -13.94 7.87
N SER A 374 6.96 -13.11 6.93
CA SER A 374 6.76 -11.66 6.91
C SER A 374 5.30 -11.29 6.62
N GLY A 375 4.97 -10.00 6.69
CA GLY A 375 3.61 -9.51 6.38
C GLY A 375 2.61 -9.66 7.52
N HIS A 376 3.07 -9.83 8.77
CA HIS A 376 2.23 -9.92 9.95
C HIS A 376 2.46 -8.76 10.93
N PRO A 377 1.41 -8.27 11.61
CA PRO A 377 1.60 -7.31 12.69
C PRO A 377 2.38 -7.95 13.84
N LEU A 378 3.04 -7.12 14.65
CA LEU A 378 3.80 -7.58 15.82
C LEU A 378 2.90 -8.37 16.78
N THR A 379 1.72 -7.86 17.07
CA THR A 379 0.76 -8.48 18.00
C THR A 379 -0.66 -8.09 17.61
N HIS A 380 -1.63 -8.88 18.01
CA HIS A 380 -3.04 -8.56 17.92
C HIS A 380 -3.42 -7.54 19.02
N SER A 381 -3.03 -6.26 18.83
CA SER A 381 -3.36 -5.16 19.74
C SER A 381 -3.34 -3.81 19.02
N PHE A 382 -4.24 -2.90 19.42
CA PHE A 382 -4.14 -1.49 19.07
C PHE A 382 -3.10 -0.77 19.94
N THR A 383 -2.46 0.25 19.37
CA THR A 383 -1.56 1.15 20.10
C THR A 383 -1.99 2.61 19.98
N ARG A 384 -1.72 3.36 21.04
CA ARG A 384 -1.73 4.85 21.04
C ARG A 384 -0.32 5.43 20.99
N SER A 385 0.70 4.57 21.04
CA SER A 385 2.12 4.92 21.00
C SER A 385 2.69 4.47 19.66
N ILE A 386 2.27 5.17 18.61
CA ILE A 386 2.61 4.88 17.22
C ILE A 386 4.07 5.30 17.01
N PRO A 387 4.97 4.39 16.59
CA PRO A 387 6.35 4.77 16.31
C PRO A 387 6.43 5.59 15.02
N THR A 388 7.43 6.47 14.94
CA THR A 388 7.67 7.29 13.74
C THR A 388 7.90 6.42 12.50
N SER A 389 8.52 5.25 12.65
CA SER A 389 8.71 4.29 11.56
C SER A 389 7.39 3.84 10.91
N GLN A 390 6.27 3.83 11.64
CA GLN A 390 4.95 3.51 11.08
C GLN A 390 4.44 4.62 10.15
N CYS A 391 4.82 5.86 10.41
CA CYS A 391 4.47 6.99 9.56
C CYS A 391 5.40 7.09 8.35
N MET A 392 6.67 6.70 8.51
CA MET A 392 7.67 6.71 7.44
C MET A 392 7.29 5.83 6.25
N ILE A 393 6.50 4.77 6.46
CA ILE A 393 5.96 3.92 5.41
C ILE A 393 5.31 4.75 4.28
N CYS A 394 4.50 5.75 4.65
CA CYS A 394 3.85 6.60 3.64
C CYS A 394 4.66 7.86 3.31
N HIS A 395 5.56 8.28 4.20
CA HIS A 395 6.25 9.57 4.16
C HIS A 395 7.75 9.45 3.81
N MET A 396 8.20 8.31 3.26
CA MET A 396 9.57 8.08 2.81
C MET A 396 9.73 8.15 1.28
N HIS A 397 8.65 8.01 0.50
CA HIS A 397 8.75 7.88 -0.96
C HIS A 397 8.80 9.22 -1.72
N GLN A 398 8.69 10.36 -1.02
CA GLN A 398 8.67 11.69 -1.64
C GLN A 398 9.94 12.49 -1.35
N PRO A 399 10.68 12.99 -2.36
CA PRO A 399 11.93 13.75 -2.17
C PRO A 399 11.75 15.14 -1.53
N ASN A 400 10.55 15.50 -1.05
CA ASN A 400 10.15 16.88 -0.78
C ASN A 400 9.86 17.21 0.69
N MET A 401 10.03 16.26 1.64
CA MET A 401 10.13 16.43 3.11
C MET A 401 9.70 15.11 3.75
N PHE A 402 10.68 14.30 4.15
CA PHE A 402 10.41 13.05 4.86
C PHE A 402 9.99 13.34 6.30
N ILE A 403 9.19 12.46 6.91
CA ILE A 403 8.95 12.53 8.36
C ILE A 403 10.27 12.51 9.16
N ASN A 404 11.33 11.94 8.58
CA ASN A 404 12.65 11.94 9.19
C ASN A 404 13.26 13.33 9.38
N SER A 405 12.77 14.39 8.73
CA SER A 405 13.21 15.75 9.09
C SER A 405 12.82 16.13 10.52
N PHE A 406 11.72 15.58 11.04
CA PHE A 406 11.38 15.70 12.47
C PHE A 406 12.30 14.88 13.38
N LEU A 407 13.04 13.92 12.81
CA LEU A 407 14.07 13.13 13.49
C LEU A 407 15.48 13.74 13.30
N GLY A 408 15.59 14.87 12.61
CA GLY A 408 16.84 15.59 12.37
C GLY A 408 17.58 15.20 11.09
N TYR A 409 17.01 14.34 10.24
CA TYR A 409 17.59 13.98 8.95
C TYR A 409 17.24 15.00 7.86
N THR A 410 18.12 15.11 6.89
CA THR A 410 17.96 15.89 5.66
C THR A 410 17.96 14.94 4.45
N MET A 411 17.48 15.40 3.30
CA MET A 411 17.48 14.61 2.06
C MET A 411 18.85 14.02 1.74
N TRP A 412 19.91 14.77 2.03
CA TRP A 412 21.28 14.37 1.73
C TRP A 412 21.79 13.23 2.62
N ASP A 413 21.18 12.99 3.77
CA ASP A 413 21.58 11.92 4.69
C ASP A 413 21.24 10.51 4.16
N TYR A 414 20.45 10.42 3.09
CA TYR A 414 20.07 9.16 2.45
C TYR A 414 20.93 8.78 1.25
N GLU A 415 21.75 9.72 0.75
CA GLU A 415 22.62 9.44 -0.38
C GLU A 415 23.71 8.45 0.04
N SER A 416 24.12 7.55 -0.86
CA SER A 416 25.22 6.60 -0.58
C SER A 416 26.50 7.32 -0.15
N ASP A 417 26.66 8.55 -0.62
CA ASP A 417 27.83 9.39 -0.40
C ASP A 417 27.67 10.30 0.83
N ALA A 418 26.53 10.25 1.53
CA ALA A 418 26.25 11.05 2.73
C ALA A 418 27.39 11.03 3.77
N PRO A 419 28.07 9.90 4.05
CA PRO A 419 29.20 9.90 4.98
C PRO A 419 30.36 10.81 4.57
N SER A 420 30.50 11.13 3.28
CA SER A 420 31.51 12.05 2.76
C SER A 420 31.03 13.50 2.68
N MET A 421 29.73 13.74 2.81
CA MET A 421 29.11 15.07 2.73
C MET A 421 29.18 15.82 4.07
N TRP A 422 29.37 15.10 5.17
CA TRP A 422 29.38 15.65 6.53
C TRP A 422 30.74 15.40 7.20
N PRO A 423 31.20 16.32 8.06
CA PRO A 423 32.39 16.07 8.86
C PRO A 423 32.13 14.92 9.85
N GLU A 424 33.15 14.07 10.09
CA GLU A 424 33.07 12.97 11.07
C GLU A 424 32.67 13.47 12.47
N GLU A 425 33.11 14.68 12.83
CA GLU A 425 32.72 15.37 14.06
C GLU A 425 31.85 16.59 13.76
N GLN A 426 30.67 16.64 14.40
CA GLN A 426 29.74 17.75 14.28
C GLN A 426 30.38 19.06 14.75
N GLN A 427 30.46 20.04 13.85
CA GLN A 427 30.93 21.38 14.20
C GLN A 427 29.77 22.29 14.61
N PHE A 428 29.94 23.00 15.72
CA PHE A 428 29.01 24.04 16.20
C PHE A 428 29.70 25.40 16.10
N PRO A 429 29.71 26.05 14.93
CA PRO A 429 30.41 27.32 14.75
C PRO A 429 29.79 28.43 15.61
N THR A 430 30.62 29.32 16.16
CA THR A 430 30.15 30.52 16.87
C THR A 430 29.55 31.53 15.89
N PRO A 431 28.72 32.50 16.34
CA PRO A 431 28.17 33.54 15.46
C PRO A 431 29.22 34.30 14.63
N GLU A 432 30.43 34.49 15.18
CA GLU A 432 31.56 35.11 14.49
C GLU A 432 32.18 34.23 13.39
N ARG A 433 31.97 32.92 13.46
CA ARG A 433 32.48 31.93 12.50
C ARG A 433 31.45 31.57 11.42
N ILE A 434 30.16 31.90 11.65
CA ILE A 434 29.05 31.71 10.70
C ILE A 434 28.96 32.88 9.70
N ARG A 435 29.40 34.08 10.09
CA ARG A 435 29.51 35.26 9.22
C ARG A 435 30.84 35.26 8.50
#